data_AF-A0A2J8V524-F1
#
_entry.id   AF-A0A2J8V524-F1
#
_cell.length_a   1.000
_cell.length_b   1.000
_cell.length_c   1.000
_cell.angle_alpha   90.00
_cell.angle_beta   90.00
_cell.angle_gamma   90.00
#
_symmetry.space_group_name_H-M   'P 1'
#
loop_
_entity.id
_entity.type
_entity.pdbx_description
1 polymer ?
#
loop_
_entity_poly.entity_id
_entity_poly.type
_entity_poly.pdbx_seq_one_letter_code
_entity_poly.pdbx_strand_id
1 'polypeptide(L)' 'MSKSKVDNQFYSVEVGDSTFTVLKRYQNLKPIGSGAQGIVCAAYDAVLDRNVAIKKLSRPFQ' A
#
# COMPACT_ATOMS: atom_id res chain seq x y z
N MET A 1 -8.61 19.16 16.36
CA MET A 1 -8.98 18.57 15.06
C MET A 1 -9.08 17.06 15.24
N SER A 2 -10.28 16.50 15.36
CA SER A 2 -10.45 15.06 15.51
C SER A 2 -10.03 14.38 14.21
N LYS A 3 -9.02 13.51 14.25
CA LYS A 3 -8.70 12.62 13.13
C LYS A 3 -9.98 11.85 12.78
N SER A 4 -10.48 12.07 11.58
CA SER A 4 -11.69 11.44 11.07
C SER A 4 -11.55 9.91 11.17
N LYS A 5 -12.65 9.19 11.45
CA LYS A 5 -12.66 7.71 11.57
C LYS A 5 -11.95 6.98 10.40
N VAL A 6 -11.88 7.62 9.23
CA VAL A 6 -11.19 7.14 8.02
C VAL A 6 -9.69 7.01 8.23
N ASP A 7 -9.03 7.98 8.89
CA ASP A 7 -7.57 7.96 9.10
C ASP A 7 -7.11 6.76 9.94
N ASN A 8 -7.99 6.22 10.78
CA ASN A 8 -7.67 5.07 11.62
C ASN A 8 -7.70 3.73 10.87
N GLN A 9 -8.14 3.69 9.61
CA GLN A 9 -8.17 2.47 8.80
C GLN A 9 -6.89 2.26 7.99
N PHE A 10 -6.06 3.29 7.85
CA PHE A 10 -4.84 3.25 7.07
C PHE A 10 -3.61 3.21 7.96
N TYR A 11 -2.51 2.77 7.38
CA TYR A 11 -1.18 2.96 7.92
C TYR A 11 -0.21 3.22 6.78
N SER A 12 0.93 3.82 7.10
CA SER A 12 1.97 4.15 6.15
C SER A 12 3.21 3.31 6.38
N VAL A 13 3.83 2.85 5.29
CA VAL A 13 5.12 2.16 5.30
C VAL A 13 6.00 2.72 4.19
N GLU A 14 7.29 2.86 4.49
CA GLU A 14 8.30 3.24 3.49
C GLU A 14 8.73 2.03 2.68
N VAL A 15 8.72 2.17 1.35
CA VAL A 15 9.16 1.15 0.41
C VAL A 15 10.06 1.82 -0.62
N GLY A 16 11.37 1.69 -0.43
CA GLY A 16 12.36 2.49 -1.16
C GLY A 16 12.09 3.98 -0.95
N ASP A 17 12.11 4.76 -2.03
CA ASP A 17 11.88 6.22 -1.98
C ASP A 17 10.38 6.61 -2.01
N SER A 18 9.48 5.69 -1.66
CA SER A 18 8.04 5.89 -1.77
C SER A 18 7.29 5.43 -0.52
N THR A 19 6.38 6.27 -0.03
CA THR A 19 5.45 5.91 1.05
C THR A 19 4.22 5.20 0.50
N PHE A 20 3.92 4.01 1.00
CA PHE A 20 2.65 3.30 0.78
C PHE A 20 1.71 3.61 1.93
N THR A 21 0.60 4.29 1.66
CA THR A 21 -0.53 4.42 2.59
C THR A 21 -1.59 3.41 2.19
N VAL A 22 -1.79 2.36 2.98
CA VAL A 22 -2.68 1.24 2.65
C VAL A 22 -3.62 0.93 3.81
N LEU A 23 -4.71 0.22 3.51
CA LEU A 23 -5.62 -0.29 4.55
C LEU A 23 -4.88 -1.28 5.47
N LYS A 24 -5.16 -1.21 6.78
CA LYS A 24 -4.59 -2.10 7.81
C LYS A 24 -4.84 -3.60 7.58
N ARG A 25 -5.80 -3.96 6.71
CA ARG A 25 -6.03 -5.36 6.30
C ARG A 25 -4.89 -5.96 5.49
N TYR A 26 -4.12 -5.12 4.80
CA TYR A 26 -2.95 -5.55 4.03
C TYR A 26 -1.75 -5.51 4.96
N GLN A 27 -1.10 -6.64 5.15
CA GLN A 27 0.00 -6.81 6.10
C GLN A 27 1.25 -7.29 5.38
N ASN A 28 2.40 -7.15 6.03
CA ASN A 28 3.69 -7.66 5.55
C ASN A 28 4.05 -7.17 4.13
N LEU A 29 3.84 -5.87 3.88
CA LEU A 29 4.17 -5.24 2.60
C LEU A 29 5.66 -5.46 2.27
N LYS A 30 5.92 -6.10 1.13
CA LYS A 30 7.27 -6.35 0.62
C LYS A 30 7.38 -5.91 -0.84
N PRO A 31 8.36 -5.08 -1.23
CA PRO A 31 8.56 -4.73 -2.63
C PRO A 31 8.86 -5.97 -3.46
N ILE A 32 8.19 -6.12 -4.60
CA ILE A 32 8.41 -7.21 -5.55
C ILE A 32 8.70 -6.74 -6.98
N GLY A 33 8.49 -5.45 -7.28
CA GLY A 33 8.86 -4.89 -8.57
C GLY A 33 8.61 -3.39 -8.67
N SER A 34 9.27 -2.76 -9.63
CA SER A 34 9.09 -1.35 -9.98
C SER A 34 9.07 -1.20 -11.51
N GLY A 35 8.44 -0.13 -11.98
CA GLY A 35 8.42 0.21 -13.40
C GLY A 35 7.94 1.64 -13.63
N ALA A 36 7.80 2.03 -14.90
CA ALA A 36 7.43 3.40 -15.29
C ALA A 36 6.13 3.92 -14.63
N GLN A 37 5.20 3.01 -14.33
CA GLN A 37 3.89 3.36 -13.75
C GLN A 37 3.84 3.24 -12.22
N GLY A 38 4.97 2.94 -11.56
CA GLY A 38 5.07 2.87 -10.11
C GLY A 38 5.60 1.55 -9.55
N ILE A 39 5.26 1.27 -8.30
CA ILE A 39 5.86 0.19 -7.49
C ILE A 39 4.81 -0.86 -7.14
N VAL A 40 5.19 -2.13 -7.18
CA VAL A 40 4.36 -3.27 -6.79
C VAL A 40 4.93 -3.89 -5.51
N CYS A 41 4.06 -4.08 -4.52
CA CYS A 41 4.35 -4.82 -3.30
C CYS A 41 3.53 -6.10 -3.22
N ALA A 42 4.12 -7.18 -2.74
CA ALA A 42 3.38 -8.29 -2.17
C ALA A 42 2.84 -7.89 -0.80
N ALA A 43 1.66 -8.37 -0.45
CA ALA A 43 1.07 -8.23 0.87
C ALA A 43 0.19 -9.46 1.17
N TYR A 44 -0.08 -9.70 2.45
CA TYR A 44 -1.10 -10.66 2.87
C TYR A 44 -2.38 -9.89 3.22
N ASP A 45 -3.51 -10.31 2.64
CA ASP A 45 -4.82 -9.74 2.91
C ASP A 45 -5.52 -10.54 4.01
N ALA A 46 -5.56 -10.00 5.23
CA ALA A 46 -6.11 -10.66 6.40
C ALA A 46 -7.64 -10.87 6.36
N VAL A 47 -8.35 -10.22 5.43
CA VAL A 47 -9.81 -10.39 5.28
C VAL A 47 -10.15 -11.47 4.24
N LEU A 48 -9.31 -11.63 3.21
CA LEU A 48 -9.50 -12.64 2.17
C LEU A 48 -8.63 -13.89 2.36
N ASP A 49 -7.80 -13.89 3.41
CA ASP A 49 -6.89 -14.98 3.78
C ASP A 49 -6.02 -15.44 2.59
N ARG A 50 -5.38 -14.48 1.91
CA ARG A 50 -4.55 -14.77 0.73
C ARG A 50 -3.50 -13.72 0.46
N ASN A 51 -2.45 -14.13 -0.24
CA ASN A 51 -1.44 -13.22 -0.79
C ASN A 51 -2.02 -12.41 -1.95
N VAL A 52 -1.68 -11.12 -1.99
CA VAL A 52 -2.09 -10.18 -3.04
C VAL A 52 -0.92 -9.33 -3.51
N ALA A 53 -1.05 -8.78 -4.71
CA ALA A 53 -0.16 -7.75 -5.22
C ALA A 53 -0.87 -6.38 -5.13
N ILE A 54 -0.16 -5.37 -4.62
CA ILE A 54 -0.64 -3.99 -4.51
C ILE A 54 0.27 -3.11 -5.37
N LYS A 55 -0.28 -2.48 -6.41
CA LYS A 55 0.45 -1.54 -7.27
C LYS A 55 0.11 -0.11 -6.86
N LYS A 56 1.10 0.65 -6.39
CA LYS A 56 0.99 2.09 -6.22
C LYS A 56 1.28 2.76 -7.57
N LEU A 57 0.29 3.47 -8.11
CA LEU A 57 0.45 4.24 -9.34
C LEU A 57 1.17 5.56 -9.04
N SER A 58 2.31 5.78 -9.70
CA SER A 58 3.08 7.01 -9.57
C SER A 58 2.57 8.05 -10.57
N ARG A 59 2.06 9.18 -10.08
CA ARG A 59 1.60 10.35 -10.87
C ARG A 59 0.77 9.96 -12.11
N PRO A 60 -0.36 9.26 -11.95
CA PRO A 60 -1.12 8.67 -13.07
C PRO A 60 -1.77 9.66 -14.05
N PHE A 61 -1.77 10.96 -13.72
CA PHE A 61 -2.45 12.01 -14.48
C PHE A 61 -1.52 13.16 -14.88
N GLN A 62 -0.20 12.93 -14.87
CA GLN A 62 0.77 13.85 -15.49
C GLN A 62 0.92 13.56 -16.98
#